data_AF-A0AAP9DQ40-F1
#
_entry.id   AF-A0AAP9DQ40-F1
#
_cell.length_a   1.000
_cell.length_b   1.000
_cell.length_c   1.000
_cell.angle_alpha   90.00
_cell.angle_beta   90.00
_cell.angle_gamma   90.00
#
_symmetry.space_group_name_H-M   'P 1'
#
loop_
_entity.id
_entity.type
_entity.pdbx_description
1 polymer ?
#
loop_
_entity_poly.entity_id
_entity_poly.type
_entity_poly.pdbx_seq_one_letter_code
_entity_poly.pdbx_strand_id
1 'polypeptide(L)'
;MKTLKKLLWLAAVLLCIVSCSKEEVTEKVIEVPEGKVLVETEIVVDGVIQSKTRASSEAGYTTGDGLYDSGDKVIVAAVANDGYELAAFYDKKYPSTNLGTSYEFPAAEPRTFKAEFARKYTITVSASPTAGGTVSGGGTYRSGKPCTLTATPNAGYTFDGWYEGSTKLSSNTSYSFTVSSNRTITGKFTITAAYLDFSSRTGYYNQYYYKSSRALPFEVQIHILEEGYSMDQEGNEYNEVGSSIGTIKVGSLTSEYFSLDSQEHGWNVMKISYNLRIGNKDVQTWDTYMPNAIYPLCINYTYQGTNYTIVINQRWL
;
A
#
# COMPACT_ATOMS: atom_id res chain seq x y z
N MET A 1 35.45 -75.48 39.70
CA MET A 1 33.97 -75.32 39.61
C MET A 1 33.34 -74.45 40.73
N LYS A 2 34.04 -73.45 41.29
CA LYS A 2 33.46 -72.52 42.28
C LYS A 2 33.78 -71.02 42.04
N THR A 3 34.32 -70.67 40.88
CA THR A 3 34.71 -69.28 40.53
C THR A 3 34.22 -68.84 39.14
N LEU A 4 33.24 -69.54 38.55
CA LEU A 4 32.62 -69.19 37.25
C LEU A 4 31.17 -68.68 37.37
N LYS A 5 30.65 -68.50 38.61
CA LYS A 5 29.30 -67.95 38.86
C LYS A 5 29.28 -66.49 39.31
N LYS A 6 30.43 -65.87 39.58
CA LYS A 6 30.52 -64.43 39.95
C LYS A 6 30.98 -63.51 38.80
N LEU A 7 31.40 -64.07 37.66
CA LEU A 7 31.74 -63.29 36.46
C LEU A 7 30.57 -63.17 35.45
N LEU A 8 29.45 -63.84 35.70
CA LEU A 8 28.23 -63.73 34.89
C LEU A 8 27.23 -62.68 35.43
N TRP A 9 27.57 -61.99 36.51
CA TRP A 9 26.71 -60.98 37.16
C TRP A 9 27.23 -59.54 37.03
N LEU A 10 28.29 -59.31 36.24
CA LEU A 10 28.85 -57.98 36.01
C LEU A 10 28.97 -57.57 34.52
N ALA A 11 28.56 -58.43 33.58
CA ALA A 11 28.69 -58.18 32.14
C ALA A 11 27.34 -57.97 31.41
N ALA A 12 26.25 -57.75 32.14
CA ALA A 12 24.99 -57.26 31.57
C ALA A 12 24.73 -55.78 31.94
N VAL A 13 25.70 -55.15 32.61
CA VAL A 13 25.81 -53.69 32.66
C VAL A 13 26.78 -53.32 31.56
N LEU A 14 26.38 -52.40 30.69
CA LEU A 14 27.18 -51.78 29.62
C LEU A 14 27.19 -52.48 28.24
N LEU A 15 26.02 -52.58 27.59
CA LEU A 15 25.78 -51.82 26.36
C LEU A 15 24.30 -51.89 25.96
N CYS A 16 23.84 -50.76 25.41
CA CYS A 16 22.60 -50.57 24.65
C CYS A 16 21.38 -50.04 25.41
N ILE A 17 21.28 -48.72 25.29
CA ILE A 17 20.12 -47.88 24.98
C ILE A 17 19.04 -47.70 26.05
N VAL A 18 18.96 -46.43 26.48
CA VAL A 18 17.77 -45.73 26.95
C VAL A 18 16.53 -46.22 26.18
N SER A 19 15.90 -47.27 26.68
CA SER A 19 14.50 -47.54 26.39
C SER A 19 13.75 -46.52 27.21
N CYS A 20 13.59 -45.33 26.62
CA CYS A 20 12.53 -44.41 26.95
C CYS A 20 11.27 -45.26 27.06
N SER A 21 10.78 -45.47 28.28
CA SER A 21 9.46 -46.03 28.49
C SER A 21 8.53 -45.16 27.67
N LYS A 22 8.07 -45.67 26.53
CA LYS A 22 6.83 -45.20 25.94
C LYS A 22 5.81 -45.43 27.05
N GLU A 23 5.50 -44.38 27.80
CA GLU A 23 4.20 -44.27 28.42
C GLU A 23 3.22 -44.37 27.27
N GLU A 24 2.75 -45.59 27.04
CA GLU A 24 1.57 -45.82 26.25
C GLU A 24 0.47 -45.08 26.99
N VAL A 25 0.09 -43.92 26.45
CA VAL A 25 -1.07 -43.16 26.91
C VAL A 25 -2.27 -44.07 26.70
N THR A 26 -2.59 -44.84 27.74
CA THR A 26 -3.82 -45.60 27.81
C THR A 26 -4.95 -44.57 27.81
N GLU A 27 -5.67 -44.49 26.69
CA GLU A 27 -6.85 -43.65 26.56
C GLU A 27 -7.82 -44.11 27.65
N LYS A 28 -7.92 -43.33 28.74
CA LYS A 28 -8.73 -43.66 29.90
C LYS A 28 -10.19 -43.64 29.44
N VAL A 29 -10.74 -44.81 29.11
CA VAL A 29 -12.15 -44.97 28.77
C VAL A 29 -12.95 -44.43 29.95
N ILE A 30 -13.71 -43.37 29.73
CA ILE A 30 -14.59 -42.80 30.75
C ILE A 30 -15.71 -43.83 30.95
N GLU A 31 -15.72 -44.51 32.10
CA GLU A 31 -16.87 -45.35 32.47
C GLU A 31 -18.08 -44.42 32.68
N VAL A 32 -19.02 -44.47 31.73
CA VAL A 32 -20.28 -43.71 31.80
C VAL A 32 -21.22 -44.45 32.75
N PRO A 33 -21.64 -43.84 33.88
CA PRO A 33 -22.57 -44.47 34.80
C PRO A 33 -23.89 -44.84 34.12
N GLU A 34 -24.53 -45.92 34.56
CA GLU A 34 -25.83 -46.36 34.02
C GLU A 34 -26.88 -45.23 34.15
N GLY A 35 -27.64 -45.00 33.07
CA GLY A 35 -28.64 -43.92 33.00
C GLY A 35 -28.09 -42.53 32.66
N LYS A 36 -26.76 -42.35 32.59
CA LYS A 36 -26.14 -41.08 32.17
C LYS A 36 -25.85 -41.05 30.67
N VAL A 37 -25.98 -39.87 30.08
CA VAL A 37 -25.63 -39.56 28.70
C VAL A 37 -24.43 -38.62 28.68
N LEU A 38 -23.37 -39.02 28.00
CA LEU A 38 -22.13 -38.25 27.86
C LEU A 38 -22.24 -37.24 26.72
N VAL A 39 -21.99 -35.97 27.04
CA VAL A 39 -21.83 -34.90 26.06
C VAL A 39 -20.39 -34.39 26.12
N GLU A 40 -19.72 -34.34 24.97
CA GLU A 40 -18.34 -33.89 24.86
C GLU A 40 -18.21 -32.69 23.94
N THR A 41 -17.14 -31.92 24.14
CA THR A 41 -16.73 -30.84 23.25
C THR A 41 -15.25 -30.97 22.88
N GLU A 42 -14.94 -30.78 21.60
CA GLU A 42 -13.59 -30.77 21.04
C GLU A 42 -13.26 -29.38 20.48
N ILE A 43 -12.04 -28.90 20.71
CA ILE A 43 -11.55 -27.66 20.08
C ILE A 43 -10.54 -27.98 18.99
N VAL A 44 -10.72 -27.34 17.84
CA VAL A 44 -9.78 -27.34 16.72
C VAL A 44 -9.33 -25.92 16.44
N VAL A 45 -8.02 -25.72 16.31
CA VAL A 45 -7.42 -24.43 15.95
C VAL A 45 -6.63 -24.62 14.68
N ASP A 46 -7.00 -23.87 13.64
CA ASP A 46 -6.37 -23.93 12.31
C ASP A 46 -6.22 -25.38 11.77
N GLY A 47 -7.23 -26.22 12.02
CA GLY A 47 -7.27 -27.63 11.56
C GLY A 47 -6.64 -28.65 12.50
N VAL A 48 -6.04 -28.23 13.63
CA VAL A 48 -5.42 -29.13 14.62
C VAL A 48 -6.26 -29.24 15.89
N ILE A 49 -6.58 -30.46 16.33
CA ILE A 49 -7.28 -30.70 17.61
C ILE A 49 -6.36 -30.28 18.77
N GLN A 50 -6.83 -29.37 19.60
CA GLN A 50 -6.07 -28.82 20.74
C GLN A 50 -6.50 -29.43 22.08
N SER A 51 -7.77 -29.83 22.23
CA SER A 51 -8.28 -30.37 23.50
C SER A 51 -9.58 -31.16 23.33
N LYS A 52 -9.83 -32.09 24.26
CA LYS A 52 -11.07 -32.87 24.41
C LYS A 52 -11.60 -32.68 25.85
N THR A 53 -12.89 -32.36 26.00
CA THR A 53 -13.65 -32.20 27.28
C THR A 53 -13.19 -31.01 28.15
N ARG A 54 -14.13 -30.17 28.61
CA ARG A 54 -13.91 -28.80 29.13
C ARG A 54 -12.86 -28.03 28.34
N ALA A 55 -12.98 -28.14 27.02
CA ALA A 55 -11.95 -27.73 26.10
C ALA A 55 -11.77 -26.22 26.18
N SER A 56 -10.57 -25.79 26.58
CA SER A 56 -10.14 -24.40 26.49
C SER A 56 -8.77 -24.36 25.82
N SER A 57 -8.57 -23.38 24.97
CA SER A 57 -7.31 -23.12 24.28
C SER A 57 -7.04 -21.62 24.25
N GLU A 58 -5.86 -21.23 23.75
CA GLU A 58 -5.59 -19.83 23.41
C GLU A 58 -6.68 -19.24 22.50
N ALA A 59 -7.26 -20.05 21.60
CA ALA A 59 -8.21 -19.60 20.59
C ALA A 59 -9.63 -19.36 21.11
N GLY A 60 -9.99 -19.96 22.24
CA GLY A 60 -11.36 -19.97 22.72
C GLY A 60 -11.65 -21.16 23.64
N TYR A 61 -12.89 -21.25 24.08
CA TYR A 61 -13.37 -22.30 24.97
C TYR A 61 -14.77 -22.78 24.57
N THR A 62 -15.10 -23.99 25.00
CA THR A 62 -16.45 -24.57 24.87
C THR A 62 -17.07 -24.82 26.24
N THR A 63 -18.39 -24.94 26.27
CA THR A 63 -19.17 -25.23 27.48
C THR A 63 -20.26 -26.26 27.18
N GLY A 64 -20.84 -26.86 28.24
CA GLY A 64 -21.95 -27.80 28.13
C GLY A 64 -21.52 -29.27 28.05
N ASP A 65 -20.23 -29.57 28.08
CA ASP A 65 -19.74 -30.94 28.23
C ASP A 65 -19.99 -31.47 29.65
N GLY A 66 -20.32 -32.76 29.75
CA GLY A 66 -20.65 -33.39 31.02
C GLY A 66 -21.49 -34.67 30.89
N LEU A 67 -21.91 -35.18 32.04
CA LEU A 67 -22.83 -36.32 32.16
C LEU A 67 -24.21 -35.79 32.56
N TYR A 68 -25.23 -36.12 31.77
CA TYR A 68 -26.60 -35.66 31.95
C TYR A 68 -27.54 -36.84 32.17
N ASP A 69 -28.69 -36.61 32.83
CA ASP A 69 -29.74 -37.62 32.86
C ASP A 69 -30.44 -37.69 31.50
N SER A 70 -30.93 -38.87 31.13
CA SER A 70 -31.58 -39.06 29.84
C SER A 70 -32.79 -38.13 29.68
N GLY A 71 -32.80 -37.34 28.61
CA GLY A 71 -33.85 -36.37 28.31
C GLY A 71 -33.63 -34.96 28.88
N ASP A 72 -32.60 -34.76 29.71
CA ASP A 72 -32.23 -33.43 30.20
C ASP A 72 -31.94 -32.48 29.03
N LYS A 73 -32.30 -31.22 29.20
CA LYS A 73 -31.94 -30.17 28.25
C LYS A 73 -30.49 -29.75 28.46
N VAL A 74 -29.69 -29.85 27.41
CA VAL A 74 -28.28 -29.45 27.41
C VAL A 74 -28.09 -28.27 26.47
N ILE A 75 -27.33 -27.27 26.92
CA ILE A 75 -26.87 -26.17 26.09
C ILE A 75 -25.35 -26.29 25.97
N VAL A 76 -24.88 -26.47 24.74
CA VAL A 76 -23.46 -26.38 24.42
C VAL A 76 -23.18 -25.05 23.75
N ALA A 77 -22.04 -24.44 24.05
CA ALA A 77 -21.63 -23.18 23.44
C ALA A 77 -20.13 -23.14 23.14
N ALA A 78 -19.74 -22.31 22.18
CA ALA A 78 -18.36 -22.06 21.80
C ALA A 78 -18.10 -20.56 21.74
N VAL A 79 -17.04 -20.11 22.39
CA VAL A 79 -16.67 -18.69 22.50
C VAL A 79 -15.23 -18.51 22.06
N ALA A 80 -15.02 -17.63 21.09
CA ALA A 80 -13.68 -17.28 20.60
C ALA A 80 -13.03 -16.22 21.51
N ASN A 81 -11.73 -16.37 21.75
CA ASN A 81 -10.93 -15.35 22.42
C ASN A 81 -10.49 -14.26 21.42
N ASP A 82 -9.96 -13.16 21.96
CA ASP A 82 -9.40 -12.07 21.15
C ASP A 82 -8.30 -12.57 20.20
N GLY A 83 -8.30 -12.03 18.98
CA GLY A 83 -7.41 -12.50 17.90
C GLY A 83 -7.91 -13.74 17.16
N TYR A 84 -9.03 -14.33 17.56
CA TYR A 84 -9.63 -15.49 16.91
C TYR A 84 -11.09 -15.23 16.52
N GLU A 85 -11.65 -16.15 15.73
CA GLU A 85 -13.08 -16.23 15.49
C GLU A 85 -13.54 -17.69 15.46
N LEU A 86 -14.81 -17.91 15.81
CA LEU A 86 -15.46 -19.20 15.67
C LEU A 86 -15.78 -19.42 14.19
N ALA A 87 -14.95 -20.22 13.52
CA ALA A 87 -15.10 -20.54 12.11
C ALA A 87 -16.27 -21.51 11.86
N ALA A 88 -16.44 -22.50 12.76
CA ALA A 88 -17.54 -23.44 12.75
C ALA A 88 -17.80 -23.99 14.15
N PHE A 89 -19.06 -24.29 14.45
CA PHE A 89 -19.43 -25.10 15.62
C PHE A 89 -20.48 -26.12 15.18
N TYR A 90 -20.22 -27.40 15.36
CA TYR A 90 -21.09 -28.44 14.82
C TYR A 90 -21.11 -29.68 15.68
N ASP A 91 -22.19 -30.47 15.56
CA ASP A 91 -22.22 -31.82 16.10
C ASP A 91 -21.49 -32.77 15.16
N LYS A 92 -20.56 -33.57 15.68
CA LYS A 92 -19.82 -34.58 14.91
C LYS A 92 -20.73 -35.60 14.23
N LYS A 93 -21.94 -35.84 14.75
CA LYS A 93 -22.98 -36.64 14.09
C LYS A 93 -23.54 -35.96 12.83
N TYR A 94 -23.54 -34.62 12.78
CA TYR A 94 -24.08 -33.79 11.70
C TYR A 94 -23.09 -32.69 11.27
N PRO A 95 -21.92 -33.07 10.71
CA PRO A 95 -20.78 -32.15 10.53
C PRO A 95 -21.00 -31.04 9.50
N SER A 96 -22.04 -31.13 8.67
CA SER A 96 -22.39 -30.11 7.67
C SER A 96 -23.23 -28.96 8.23
N THR A 97 -23.70 -29.05 9.47
CA THR A 97 -24.59 -28.05 10.08
C THR A 97 -23.80 -27.15 11.02
N ASN A 98 -23.65 -25.87 10.66
CA ASN A 98 -23.08 -24.88 11.57
C ASN A 98 -24.16 -24.41 12.54
N LEU A 99 -23.90 -24.61 13.84
CA LEU A 99 -24.81 -24.33 14.94
C LEU A 99 -24.71 -22.90 15.47
N GLY A 100 -23.80 -22.08 14.91
CA GLY A 100 -23.55 -20.72 15.41
C GLY A 100 -22.73 -20.76 16.70
N THR A 101 -23.10 -19.97 17.72
CA THR A 101 -22.34 -19.87 18.98
C THR A 101 -22.82 -20.81 20.07
N SER A 102 -24.05 -21.34 19.96
CA SER A 102 -24.66 -22.20 20.97
C SER A 102 -25.78 -23.05 20.40
N TYR A 103 -26.03 -24.21 21.01
CA TYR A 103 -27.06 -25.14 20.60
C TYR A 103 -27.71 -25.83 21.80
N GLU A 104 -29.04 -25.85 21.83
CA GLU A 104 -29.85 -26.55 22.84
C GLU A 104 -30.37 -27.88 22.25
N PHE A 105 -30.28 -28.96 23.02
CA PHE A 105 -30.82 -30.28 22.64
C PHE A 105 -31.12 -31.16 23.86
N PRO A 106 -31.98 -32.17 23.71
CA PRO A 106 -32.19 -33.18 24.76
C PRO A 106 -31.05 -34.22 24.78
N ALA A 107 -30.55 -34.56 25.97
CA ALA A 107 -29.56 -35.61 26.20
C ALA A 107 -30.18 -37.00 26.03
N ALA A 108 -30.49 -37.40 24.79
CA ALA A 108 -31.07 -38.71 24.48
C ALA A 108 -30.01 -39.79 24.22
N GLU A 109 -28.87 -39.39 23.64
CA GLU A 109 -27.76 -40.27 23.27
C GLU A 109 -26.43 -39.50 23.38
N PRO A 110 -25.29 -40.20 23.49
CA PRO A 110 -23.99 -39.54 23.55
C PRO A 110 -23.70 -38.70 22.29
N ARG A 111 -23.19 -37.48 22.47
CA ARG A 111 -22.85 -36.56 21.37
C ARG A 111 -21.53 -35.84 21.63
N THR A 112 -20.80 -35.57 20.56
CA THR A 112 -19.56 -34.81 20.59
C THR A 112 -19.70 -33.60 19.67
N PHE A 113 -19.53 -32.41 20.23
CA PHE A 113 -19.56 -31.16 19.48
C PHE A 113 -18.15 -30.67 19.21
N LYS A 114 -17.90 -30.15 18.01
CA LYS A 114 -16.59 -29.63 17.62
C LYS A 114 -16.68 -28.14 17.34
N ALA A 115 -15.83 -27.37 18.01
CA ALA A 115 -15.62 -25.95 17.78
C ALA A 115 -14.32 -25.74 17.00
N GLU A 116 -14.40 -25.10 15.85
CA GLU A 116 -13.26 -24.73 15.03
C GLU A 116 -13.00 -23.23 15.15
N PHE A 117 -11.83 -22.86 15.65
CA PHE A 117 -11.38 -21.48 15.72
C PHE A 117 -10.32 -21.20 14.66
N ALA A 118 -10.38 -20.02 14.07
CA ALA A 118 -9.39 -19.53 13.11
C ALA A 118 -8.68 -18.30 13.66
N ARG A 119 -7.36 -18.25 13.52
CA ARG A 119 -6.56 -17.05 13.84
C ARG A 119 -6.91 -15.90 12.91
N LYS A 120 -6.98 -14.69 13.45
CA LYS A 120 -7.16 -13.44 12.71
C LYS A 120 -5.92 -12.54 12.84
N TYR A 121 -5.61 -11.85 11.76
CA TYR A 121 -4.56 -10.83 11.72
C TYR A 121 -5.11 -9.53 11.16
N THR A 122 -4.56 -8.42 11.64
CA THR A 122 -4.93 -7.07 11.23
C THR A 122 -3.91 -6.52 10.26
N ILE A 123 -4.40 -6.08 9.10
CA ILE A 123 -3.63 -5.38 8.07
C ILE A 123 -4.00 -3.90 8.15
N THR A 124 -3.05 -3.10 8.61
CA THR A 124 -3.20 -1.64 8.67
C THR A 124 -2.65 -1.04 7.38
N VAL A 125 -3.43 -0.16 6.73
CA VAL A 125 -3.03 0.49 5.48
C VAL A 125 -3.14 2.01 5.60
N SER A 126 -2.17 2.74 5.05
CA SER A 126 -2.18 4.21 5.04
C SER A 126 -1.55 4.78 3.76
N ALA A 127 -1.92 6.01 3.40
CA ALA A 127 -1.38 6.73 2.25
C ALA A 127 -0.32 7.75 2.69
N SER A 128 0.80 7.83 1.97
CA SER A 128 1.87 8.80 2.22
C SER A 128 2.41 9.43 0.93
N PRO A 129 2.34 10.76 0.78
CA PRO A 129 1.56 11.69 1.62
C PRO A 129 0.06 11.40 1.53
N THR A 130 -0.71 11.77 2.55
CA THR A 130 -2.18 11.58 2.57
C THR A 130 -2.87 12.31 1.42
N ALA A 131 -2.34 13.47 1.00
CA ALA A 131 -2.83 14.20 -0.16
C ALA A 131 -2.55 13.49 -1.51
N GLY A 132 -1.63 12.52 -1.53
CA GLY A 132 -1.17 11.89 -2.77
C GLY A 132 -2.15 10.90 -3.40
N GLY A 133 -3.09 10.38 -2.61
CA GLY A 133 -4.09 9.43 -3.10
C GLY A 133 -4.82 8.72 -1.97
N THR A 134 -5.74 7.84 -2.35
CA THR A 134 -6.47 6.96 -1.43
C THR A 134 -5.94 5.54 -1.50
N VAL A 135 -5.97 4.84 -0.36
CA VAL A 135 -5.64 3.42 -0.26
C VAL A 135 -6.77 2.67 0.42
N SER A 136 -6.98 1.40 0.06
CA SER A 136 -7.97 0.53 0.70
C SER A 136 -7.51 -0.93 0.72
N GLY A 137 -8.29 -1.80 1.36
CA GLY A 137 -7.98 -3.23 1.52
C GLY A 137 -7.39 -3.61 2.88
N GLY A 138 -7.14 -2.64 3.77
CA GLY A 138 -6.84 -2.95 5.18
C GLY A 138 -8.06 -3.54 5.91
N GLY A 139 -7.81 -4.16 7.06
CA GLY A 139 -8.84 -4.81 7.86
C GLY A 139 -8.34 -6.05 8.60
N THR A 140 -9.26 -6.79 9.20
CA THR A 140 -8.96 -8.05 9.88
C THR A 140 -9.29 -9.24 8.97
N TYR A 141 -8.35 -10.16 8.84
CA TYR A 141 -8.43 -11.31 7.94
C TYR A 141 -8.06 -12.60 8.68
N ARG A 142 -8.68 -13.72 8.30
CA ARG A 142 -8.24 -15.04 8.75
C ARG A 142 -6.83 -15.35 8.24
N SER A 143 -6.05 -16.04 9.06
CA SER A 143 -4.79 -16.66 8.65
C SER A 143 -5.00 -17.51 7.39
N GLY A 144 -4.07 -17.41 6.43
CA GLY A 144 -4.12 -18.14 5.17
C GLY A 144 -5.10 -17.58 4.13
N LYS A 145 -5.88 -16.53 4.44
CA LYS A 145 -6.77 -15.89 3.45
C LYS A 145 -6.05 -14.78 2.66
N PRO A 146 -6.48 -14.52 1.41
CA PRO A 146 -5.93 -13.43 0.63
C PRO A 146 -6.40 -12.07 1.16
N CYS A 147 -5.48 -11.10 1.17
CA CYS A 147 -5.76 -9.68 1.32
C CYS A 147 -5.32 -8.96 0.05
N THR A 148 -6.16 -8.09 -0.49
CA THR A 148 -5.86 -7.28 -1.68
C THR A 148 -5.91 -5.81 -1.33
N LEU A 149 -4.76 -5.14 -1.43
CA LEU A 149 -4.64 -3.70 -1.26
C LEU A 149 -4.80 -3.00 -2.60
N THR A 150 -5.49 -1.86 -2.61
CA THR A 150 -5.68 -1.03 -3.79
C THR A 150 -5.34 0.43 -3.51
N ALA A 151 -4.70 1.09 -4.48
CA ALA A 151 -4.29 2.49 -4.41
C ALA A 151 -4.83 3.26 -5.62
N THR A 152 -5.32 4.47 -5.37
CA THR A 152 -5.78 5.40 -6.39
C THR A 152 -5.07 6.73 -6.20
N PRO A 153 -4.11 7.08 -7.07
CA PRO A 153 -3.45 8.38 -7.02
C PRO A 153 -4.45 9.52 -7.23
N ASN A 154 -4.28 10.59 -6.47
CA ASN A 154 -4.96 11.85 -6.77
C ASN A 154 -4.31 12.54 -7.97
N ALA A 155 -5.03 13.48 -8.58
CA ALA A 155 -4.49 14.29 -9.67
C ALA A 155 -3.17 14.96 -9.26
N GLY A 156 -2.16 14.90 -10.13
CA GLY A 156 -0.83 15.44 -9.86
C GLY A 156 0.12 14.50 -9.13
N TYR A 157 -0.32 13.30 -8.76
CA TYR A 157 0.49 12.26 -8.12
C TYR A 157 0.54 10.98 -8.96
N THR A 158 1.63 10.25 -8.78
CA THR A 158 1.85 8.90 -9.27
C THR A 158 1.99 7.96 -8.08
N PHE A 159 1.47 6.74 -8.22
CA PHE A 159 1.75 5.70 -7.24
C PHE A 159 3.19 5.22 -7.42
N ASP A 160 4.00 5.33 -6.37
CA ASP A 160 5.35 4.79 -6.37
C ASP A 160 5.32 3.30 -6.00
N GLY A 161 4.60 2.92 -4.94
CA GLY A 161 4.45 1.53 -4.55
C GLY A 161 3.90 1.30 -3.15
N TRP A 162 3.69 0.04 -2.82
CA TRP A 162 3.38 -0.45 -1.47
C TRP A 162 4.67 -0.71 -0.71
N TYR A 163 4.73 -0.24 0.53
CA TYR A 163 5.91 -0.34 1.40
C TYR A 163 5.55 -0.89 2.78
N GLU A 164 6.45 -1.68 3.35
CA GLU A 164 6.44 -2.02 4.78
C GLU A 164 7.75 -1.51 5.38
N GLY A 165 7.64 -0.42 6.15
CA GLY A 165 8.81 0.38 6.53
C GLY A 165 9.54 0.96 5.30
N SER A 166 10.81 0.60 5.13
CA SER A 166 11.65 0.99 4.00
C SER A 166 11.59 0.03 2.82
N THR A 167 11.05 -1.18 3.01
CA THR A 167 11.04 -2.24 1.98
C THR A 167 9.87 -2.05 1.03
N LYS A 168 10.16 -1.99 -0.28
CA LYS A 168 9.16 -1.96 -1.34
C LYS A 168 8.61 -3.37 -1.58
N LEU A 169 7.31 -3.54 -1.45
CA LEU A 169 6.61 -4.82 -1.66
C LEU A 169 6.12 -4.98 -3.11
N SER A 170 5.64 -3.88 -3.70
CA SER A 170 5.09 -3.87 -5.06
C SER A 170 5.05 -2.45 -5.62
N SER A 171 5.22 -2.30 -6.94
CA SER A 171 4.99 -1.05 -7.67
C SER A 171 3.58 -0.95 -8.26
N ASN A 172 2.81 -2.04 -8.25
CA ASN A 172 1.47 -2.06 -8.82
C ASN A 172 0.45 -1.46 -7.84
N THR A 173 -0.51 -0.69 -8.37
CA THR A 173 -1.60 -0.10 -7.57
C THR A 173 -2.47 -1.16 -6.88
N SER A 174 -2.52 -2.38 -7.41
CA SER A 174 -3.12 -3.55 -6.78
C SER A 174 -2.04 -4.50 -6.28
N TYR A 175 -2.10 -4.91 -5.01
CA TYR A 175 -1.17 -5.85 -4.38
C TYR A 175 -1.92 -6.87 -3.54
N SER A 176 -1.80 -8.15 -3.90
CA SER A 176 -2.43 -9.27 -3.20
C SER A 176 -1.39 -10.15 -2.52
N PHE A 177 -1.68 -10.60 -1.30
CA PHE A 177 -0.84 -11.54 -0.56
C PHE A 177 -1.68 -12.39 0.40
N THR A 178 -1.12 -13.52 0.81
CA THR A 178 -1.71 -14.40 1.83
C THR A 178 -1.38 -13.88 3.22
N VAL A 179 -2.39 -13.71 4.07
CA VAL A 179 -2.25 -13.17 5.42
C VAL A 179 -1.68 -14.24 6.37
N SER A 180 -0.57 -13.93 7.04
CA SER A 180 0.09 -14.83 8.00
C SER A 180 0.50 -14.15 9.31
N SER A 181 0.39 -12.82 9.40
CA SER A 181 0.74 -12.01 10.56
C SER A 181 0.10 -10.62 10.46
N ASN A 182 0.12 -9.87 11.55
CA ASN A 182 -0.26 -8.45 11.54
C ASN A 182 0.76 -7.65 10.71
N ARG A 183 0.27 -6.74 9.85
CA ARG A 183 1.13 -5.94 8.96
C ARG A 183 0.71 -4.50 8.93
N THR A 184 1.68 -3.61 8.73
CA THR A 184 1.44 -2.17 8.52
C THR A 184 2.06 -1.77 7.19
N ILE A 185 1.21 -1.50 6.20
CA ILE A 185 1.62 -1.26 4.83
C ILE A 185 1.25 0.17 4.44
N THR A 186 2.17 0.88 3.81
CA THR A 186 2.00 2.26 3.35
C THR A 186 1.98 2.29 1.83
N GLY A 187 0.93 2.85 1.24
CA GLY A 187 0.92 3.23 -0.17
C GLY A 187 1.64 4.56 -0.34
N LYS A 188 2.79 4.55 -1.03
CA LYS A 188 3.57 5.76 -1.28
C LYS A 188 3.21 6.37 -2.63
N PHE A 189 3.01 7.68 -2.60
CA PHE A 189 2.73 8.50 -3.77
C PHE A 189 3.83 9.53 -3.94
N THR A 190 4.20 9.77 -5.20
CA THR A 190 5.15 10.81 -5.58
C THR A 190 4.44 11.86 -6.39
N ILE A 191 4.83 13.11 -6.22
CA ILE A 191 4.32 14.17 -7.09
C ILE A 191 4.81 13.88 -8.50
N THR A 192 3.89 13.83 -9.45
CA THR A 192 4.24 13.69 -10.85
C THR A 192 4.73 15.06 -11.34
N ALA A 193 5.95 15.17 -11.87
CA ALA A 193 6.45 16.42 -12.43
C ALA A 193 5.63 16.86 -13.66
N ALA A 194 5.21 18.13 -13.69
CA ALA A 194 4.64 18.76 -14.88
C ALA A 194 5.76 19.45 -15.66
N TYR A 195 5.77 19.28 -16.98
CA TYR A 195 6.73 19.90 -17.89
C TYR A 195 6.07 21.06 -18.62
N LEU A 196 6.72 22.21 -18.64
CA LEU A 196 6.32 23.35 -19.46
C LEU A 196 7.39 23.57 -20.51
N ASP A 197 7.11 23.17 -21.75
CA ASP A 197 7.95 23.37 -22.92
C ASP A 197 7.74 24.78 -23.46
N PHE A 198 8.78 25.60 -23.38
CA PHE A 198 8.84 26.86 -24.11
C PHE A 198 9.61 26.67 -25.38
N SER A 199 9.03 27.10 -26.50
CA SER A 199 9.69 27.09 -27.78
C SER A 199 9.54 28.45 -28.44
N SER A 200 10.66 28.99 -28.90
CA SER A 200 10.73 30.12 -29.80
C SER A 200 10.97 29.62 -31.23
N ARG A 201 10.40 30.29 -32.21
CA ARG A 201 10.81 30.21 -33.61
C ARG A 201 11.21 31.60 -34.05
N THR A 202 12.46 31.75 -34.44
CA THR A 202 13.00 33.03 -34.93
C THR A 202 12.92 33.09 -36.44
N GLY A 203 12.49 34.24 -36.96
CA GLY A 203 12.21 34.50 -38.37
C GLY A 203 11.87 35.98 -38.57
N TYR A 204 11.02 36.33 -39.55
CA TYR A 204 10.53 37.71 -39.74
C TYR A 204 9.80 38.27 -38.50
N TYR A 205 9.17 37.37 -37.73
CA TYR A 205 8.65 37.63 -36.40
C TYR A 205 9.25 36.60 -35.44
N ASN A 206 9.65 37.03 -34.25
CA ASN A 206 9.96 36.10 -33.17
C ASN A 206 8.64 35.57 -32.62
N GLN A 207 8.33 34.31 -32.89
CA GLN A 207 7.13 33.64 -32.43
C GLN A 207 7.44 32.77 -31.23
N TYR A 208 6.60 32.86 -30.22
CA TYR A 208 6.77 32.13 -28.98
C TYR A 208 5.53 31.31 -28.69
N TYR A 209 5.73 30.08 -28.20
CA TYR A 209 4.64 29.23 -27.75
C TYR A 209 5.03 28.40 -26.54
N TYR A 210 4.02 28.04 -25.76
CA TYR A 210 4.16 27.17 -24.61
C TYR A 210 3.30 25.93 -24.73
N LYS A 211 3.83 24.79 -24.28
CA LYS A 211 3.08 23.55 -24.12
C LYS A 211 3.34 22.93 -22.76
N SER A 212 2.28 22.69 -22.00
CA SER A 212 2.35 21.93 -20.76
C SER A 212 2.07 20.45 -21.00
N SER A 213 2.75 19.58 -20.25
CA SER A 213 2.44 18.15 -20.23
C SER A 213 1.15 17.82 -19.47
N ARG A 214 0.53 18.79 -18.78
CA ARG A 214 -0.77 18.64 -18.13
C ARG A 214 -1.45 20.00 -17.89
N ALA A 215 -2.74 19.97 -17.58
CA ALA A 215 -3.48 21.17 -17.21
C ALA A 215 -2.88 21.78 -15.93
N LEU A 216 -2.60 23.08 -15.96
CA LEU A 216 -2.08 23.81 -14.80
C LEU A 216 -3.23 24.28 -13.89
N PRO A 217 -3.08 24.19 -12.56
CA PRO A 217 -4.09 24.69 -11.62
C PRO A 217 -3.99 26.21 -11.36
N PHE A 218 -3.07 26.90 -12.03
CA PHE A 218 -2.85 28.35 -11.92
C PHE A 218 -2.49 28.93 -13.29
N GLU A 219 -2.65 30.25 -13.40
CA GLU A 219 -2.19 31.00 -14.57
C GLU A 219 -0.67 31.17 -14.51
N VAL A 220 -0.03 30.89 -15.65
CA VAL A 220 1.40 31.16 -15.87
C VAL A 220 1.51 32.24 -16.92
N GLN A 221 2.25 33.30 -16.62
CA GLN A 221 2.62 34.31 -17.58
C GLN A 221 4.13 34.29 -17.76
N ILE A 222 4.59 34.55 -18.98
CA ILE A 222 6.01 34.80 -19.23
C ILE A 222 6.12 36.11 -19.98
N HIS A 223 6.75 37.06 -19.32
CA HIS A 223 7.13 38.34 -19.89
C HIS A 223 8.45 38.15 -20.62
N ILE A 224 8.51 38.56 -21.87
CA ILE A 224 9.71 38.57 -22.70
C ILE A 224 10.08 40.03 -22.95
N LEU A 225 11.35 40.34 -22.79
CA LEU A 225 11.96 41.62 -23.13
C LEU A 225 13.11 41.32 -24.10
N GLU A 226 13.07 41.93 -25.28
CA GLU A 226 14.16 41.90 -26.24
C GLU A 226 14.85 43.26 -26.22
N GLU A 227 16.16 43.27 -25.98
CA GLU A 227 17.00 44.46 -26.08
C GLU A 227 17.91 44.29 -27.30
N GLY A 228 17.96 45.31 -28.15
CA GLY A 228 18.76 45.31 -29.37
C GLY A 228 19.19 46.71 -29.77
N TYR A 229 19.89 46.83 -30.88
CA TYR A 229 20.23 48.12 -31.48
C TYR A 229 19.71 48.19 -32.91
N SER A 230 19.17 49.36 -33.28
CA SER A 230 18.78 49.71 -34.64
C SER A 230 19.72 50.78 -35.20
N MET A 231 19.67 51.01 -36.51
CA MET A 231 20.36 52.10 -37.18
C MET A 231 19.33 52.98 -37.91
N ASP A 232 19.47 54.29 -37.78
CA ASP A 232 18.69 55.24 -38.59
C ASP A 232 19.20 55.29 -40.04
N GLN A 233 18.53 56.07 -40.89
CA GLN A 233 18.91 56.20 -42.31
C GLN A 233 20.27 56.91 -42.49
N GLU A 234 20.71 57.64 -41.46
CA GLU A 234 21.99 58.32 -41.38
C GLU A 234 23.12 57.42 -40.85
N GLY A 235 22.80 56.19 -40.41
CA GLY A 235 23.75 55.21 -39.88
C GLY A 235 24.12 55.40 -38.40
N ASN A 236 23.35 56.18 -37.64
CA ASN A 236 23.52 56.28 -36.19
C ASN A 236 22.85 55.09 -35.51
N GLU A 237 23.58 54.44 -34.60
CA GLU A 237 23.07 53.36 -33.78
C GLU A 237 22.28 53.88 -32.58
N TYR A 238 21.14 53.26 -32.27
CA TYR A 238 20.37 53.52 -31.06
C TYR A 238 19.80 52.22 -30.49
N ASN A 239 19.61 52.19 -29.17
CA ASN A 239 19.06 51.02 -28.49
C ASN A 239 17.53 51.02 -28.57
N GLU A 240 16.98 49.85 -28.79
CA GLU A 240 15.55 49.59 -28.72
C GLU A 240 15.26 48.50 -27.69
N VAL A 241 14.04 48.52 -27.15
CA VAL A 241 13.54 47.49 -26.24
C VAL A 241 12.10 47.17 -26.62
N GLY A 242 11.83 45.89 -26.83
CA GLY A 242 10.54 45.33 -27.19
C GLY A 242 10.07 44.40 -26.08
N SER A 243 8.78 44.35 -25.83
CA SER A 243 8.23 43.49 -24.77
C SER A 243 6.97 42.77 -25.23
N SER A 244 6.83 41.51 -24.83
CA SER A 244 5.62 40.74 -25.10
C SER A 244 5.35 39.76 -23.97
N ILE A 245 4.08 39.38 -23.79
CA ILE A 245 3.64 38.57 -22.68
C ILE A 245 2.81 37.41 -23.21
N GLY A 246 3.26 36.19 -22.96
CA GLY A 246 2.46 35.00 -23.19
C GLY A 246 1.79 34.52 -21.91
N THR A 247 0.53 34.09 -22.01
CA THR A 247 -0.24 33.58 -20.86
C THR A 247 -0.76 32.17 -21.14
N ILE A 248 -0.56 31.26 -20.18
CA ILE A 248 -1.22 29.95 -20.13
C ILE A 248 -2.30 30.04 -19.07
N LYS A 249 -3.57 29.96 -19.51
CA LYS A 249 -4.72 30.00 -18.61
C LYS A 249 -4.83 28.72 -17.77
N VAL A 250 -5.48 28.85 -16.62
CA VAL A 250 -5.83 27.72 -15.75
C VAL A 250 -6.56 26.66 -16.58
N GLY A 251 -6.14 25.40 -16.44
CA GLY A 251 -6.74 24.28 -17.17
C GLY A 251 -6.20 24.05 -18.58
N SER A 252 -5.48 25.00 -19.17
CA SER A 252 -4.98 24.89 -20.54
C SER A 252 -3.69 24.08 -20.64
N LEU A 253 -3.54 23.36 -21.74
CA LEU A 253 -2.29 22.66 -22.10
C LEU A 253 -1.36 23.50 -22.97
N THR A 254 -1.86 24.57 -23.59
CA THR A 254 -1.10 25.43 -24.50
C THR A 254 -1.43 26.89 -24.24
N SER A 255 -0.51 27.79 -24.57
CA SER A 255 -0.82 29.21 -24.70
C SER A 255 -1.39 29.51 -26.09
N GLU A 256 -1.97 30.70 -26.25
CA GLU A 256 -2.07 31.34 -27.56
C GLU A 256 -0.65 31.67 -28.07
N TYR A 257 -0.49 31.73 -29.39
CA TYR A 257 0.75 32.25 -29.99
C TYR A 257 0.85 33.73 -29.69
N PHE A 258 2.07 34.18 -29.40
CA PHE A 258 2.36 35.60 -29.27
C PHE A 258 3.70 35.88 -29.93
N SER A 259 3.83 37.11 -30.42
CA SER A 259 4.96 37.52 -31.23
C SER A 259 5.54 38.84 -30.74
N LEU A 260 6.81 39.04 -31.07
CA LEU A 260 7.49 40.33 -31.09
C LEU A 260 7.77 40.67 -32.55
N ASP A 261 7.36 41.86 -32.98
CA ASP A 261 7.71 42.37 -34.30
C ASP A 261 9.14 42.92 -34.24
N SER A 262 10.09 42.12 -34.67
CA SER A 262 11.49 42.51 -34.75
C SER A 262 11.84 43.21 -36.07
N GLN A 263 10.89 43.38 -37.01
CA GLN A 263 11.17 43.93 -38.34
C GLN A 263 10.46 45.24 -38.71
N GLU A 264 9.51 45.77 -37.94
CA GLU A 264 9.17 47.19 -38.11
C GLU A 264 10.35 48.14 -37.82
N HIS A 265 11.44 47.64 -37.18
CA HIS A 265 12.57 48.45 -36.73
C HIS A 265 14.00 48.00 -37.13
N GLY A 266 14.19 46.87 -37.84
CA GLY A 266 15.51 46.49 -38.40
C GLY A 266 16.67 46.26 -37.40
N TRP A 267 16.38 46.12 -36.11
CA TRP A 267 17.33 45.94 -35.02
C TRP A 267 17.92 44.53 -34.86
N ASN A 268 19.19 44.50 -34.43
CA ASN A 268 19.90 43.29 -34.04
C ASN A 268 19.65 42.99 -32.56
N VAL A 269 18.94 41.90 -32.26
CA VAL A 269 18.67 41.46 -30.88
C VAL A 269 19.98 41.05 -30.20
N MET A 270 20.31 41.67 -29.08
CA MET A 270 21.51 41.37 -28.28
C MET A 270 21.17 40.50 -27.08
N LYS A 271 20.02 40.76 -26.46
CA LYS A 271 19.61 40.14 -25.21
C LYS A 271 18.12 39.84 -25.22
N ILE A 272 17.75 38.66 -24.74
CA ILE A 272 16.37 38.30 -24.45
C ILE A 272 16.28 38.00 -22.96
N SER A 273 15.54 38.83 -22.23
CA SER A 273 15.16 38.58 -20.85
C SER A 273 13.79 37.93 -20.83
N TYR A 274 13.64 36.91 -20.01
CA TYR A 274 12.38 36.24 -19.78
C TYR A 274 12.10 36.29 -18.28
N ASN A 275 10.86 36.59 -17.93
CA ASN A 275 10.42 36.67 -16.55
C ASN A 275 9.17 35.81 -16.41
N LEU A 276 9.30 34.72 -15.66
CA LEU A 276 8.20 33.85 -15.29
C LEU A 276 7.40 34.47 -14.18
N ARG A 277 6.09 34.52 -14.37
CA ARG A 277 5.14 34.96 -13.38
C ARG A 277 4.08 33.90 -13.15
N ILE A 278 3.72 33.70 -11.89
CA ILE A 278 2.60 32.84 -11.49
C ILE A 278 1.61 33.73 -10.74
N GLY A 279 0.43 33.90 -11.32
CA GLY A 279 -0.45 35.02 -10.96
C GLY A 279 0.29 36.35 -11.12
N ASN A 280 0.34 37.16 -10.07
CA ASN A 280 0.97 38.48 -10.10
C ASN A 280 2.41 38.52 -9.59
N LYS A 281 3.01 37.36 -9.26
CA LYS A 281 4.35 37.29 -8.67
C LYS A 281 5.37 36.81 -9.67
N ASP A 282 6.48 37.54 -9.76
CA ASP A 282 7.67 37.11 -10.48
C ASP A 282 8.32 35.98 -9.69
N VAL A 283 8.49 34.86 -10.37
CA VAL A 283 9.03 33.62 -9.80
C VAL A 283 10.50 33.51 -10.13
N GLN A 284 10.87 33.88 -11.37
CA GLN A 284 12.24 33.84 -11.83
C GLN A 284 12.43 34.69 -13.08
N THR A 285 13.59 35.34 -13.19
CA THR A 285 14.03 36.05 -14.40
C THR A 285 15.28 35.37 -14.95
N TRP A 286 15.41 35.32 -16.27
CA TRP A 286 16.60 34.81 -16.94
C TRP A 286 16.92 35.61 -18.20
N ASP A 287 18.20 35.88 -18.39
CA ASP A 287 18.73 36.62 -19.51
C ASP A 287 19.48 35.67 -20.44
N THR A 288 19.22 35.79 -21.73
CA THR A 288 19.95 35.10 -22.80
C THR A 288 20.65 36.13 -23.66
N TYR A 289 21.95 35.95 -23.89
CA TYR A 289 22.75 36.82 -24.76
C TYR A 289 23.09 36.08 -26.05
N MET A 290 22.90 36.75 -27.19
CA MET A 290 23.17 36.18 -28.50
C MET A 290 24.69 36.06 -28.76
N PRO A 291 25.17 35.05 -29.54
CA PRO A 291 24.41 34.01 -30.28
C PRO A 291 24.44 32.60 -29.64
N ASN A 292 24.87 32.43 -28.38
CA ASN A 292 25.40 31.14 -27.89
C ASN A 292 24.52 30.36 -26.89
N ALA A 293 23.21 30.56 -26.84
CA ALA A 293 22.36 29.81 -25.90
C ALA A 293 21.77 28.54 -26.53
N ILE A 294 22.44 27.41 -26.32
CA ILE A 294 21.90 26.08 -26.65
C ILE A 294 21.92 25.20 -25.39
N TYR A 295 20.99 25.41 -24.46
CA TYR A 295 20.68 24.42 -23.42
C TYR A 295 19.22 24.51 -22.99
N PRO A 296 18.53 23.37 -22.79
CA PRO A 296 17.24 23.41 -22.11
C PRO A 296 17.44 23.85 -20.66
N LEU A 297 16.79 24.93 -20.26
CA LEU A 297 16.79 25.37 -18.87
C LEU A 297 15.69 24.64 -18.11
N CYS A 298 16.07 23.89 -17.07
CA CYS A 298 15.14 23.19 -16.18
C CYS A 298 14.98 23.96 -14.87
N ILE A 299 13.78 24.42 -14.57
CA ILE A 299 13.44 25.15 -13.35
C ILE A 299 12.46 24.31 -12.53
N ASN A 300 12.81 24.04 -11.28
CA ASN A 300 11.90 23.38 -10.34
C ASN A 300 11.21 24.42 -9.46
N TYR A 301 9.88 24.38 -9.40
CA TYR A 301 9.07 25.27 -8.58
C TYR A 301 8.01 24.49 -7.80
N THR A 302 7.84 24.78 -6.52
CA THR A 302 6.82 24.13 -5.69
C THR A 302 5.64 25.07 -5.47
N TYR A 303 4.44 24.68 -5.89
CA TYR A 303 3.20 25.40 -5.61
C TYR A 303 2.19 24.50 -4.93
N GLN A 304 1.68 24.94 -3.76
CA GLN A 304 0.72 24.17 -2.95
C GLN A 304 1.14 22.71 -2.73
N GLY A 305 2.44 22.48 -2.52
CA GLY A 305 3.00 21.14 -2.31
C GLY A 305 3.20 20.30 -3.56
N THR A 306 2.94 20.83 -4.77
CA THR A 306 3.23 20.17 -6.05
C THR A 306 4.48 20.78 -6.69
N ASN A 307 5.45 19.95 -7.09
CA ASN A 307 6.62 20.35 -7.86
C ASN A 307 6.32 20.40 -9.36
N TYR A 308 6.63 21.52 -9.98
CA TYR A 308 6.58 21.79 -11.41
C TYR A 308 8.02 21.88 -11.91
N THR A 309 8.32 21.21 -13.03
CA THR A 309 9.61 21.32 -13.71
C THR A 309 9.39 22.03 -15.04
N ILE A 310 9.68 23.31 -15.10
CA ILE A 310 9.59 24.10 -16.34
C ILE A 310 10.83 23.82 -17.17
N VAL A 311 10.65 23.46 -18.45
CA VAL A 311 11.74 23.11 -19.37
C VAL A 311 11.70 24.03 -20.57
N ILE A 312 12.67 24.91 -20.68
CA ILE A 312 12.69 25.91 -21.73
C ILE A 312 13.56 25.39 -22.87
N ASN A 313 12.96 25.00 -23.99
CA ASN A 313 13.67 24.50 -25.17
C ASN A 313 13.77 25.59 -26.25
N GLN A 314 14.88 26.32 -26.29
CA GLN A 314 15.14 27.21 -27.41
C GLN A 314 15.54 26.39 -28.65
N ARG A 315 14.74 26.48 -29.73
CA ARG A 315 15.08 25.91 -31.03
C ARG A 315 15.32 27.04 -32.03
N TRP A 316 16.57 27.17 -32.45
CA TRP A 316 16.97 28.04 -33.56
C TRP A 316 16.88 27.23 -34.87
N LEU A 317 16.23 27.78 -35.90
CA LEU A 317 16.20 27.26 -37.27
C LEU A 317 16.92 28.25 -38.19
#